data_AF-A0A7J4IWX8-F1
#
_entry.id   AF-A0A7J4IWX8-F1
#
_cell.length_a   1.000
_cell.length_b   1.000
_cell.length_c   1.000
_cell.angle_alpha   90.00
_cell.angle_beta   90.00
_cell.angle_gamma   90.00
#
_symmetry.space_group_name_H-M   'P 1'
#
loop_
_entity.id
_entity.type
_entity.pdbx_description
1 polymer ?
#
loop_
_entity_poly.entity_id
_entity_poly.type
_entity_poly.pdbx_seq_one_letter_code
_entity_poly.pdbx_strand_id
1 'polypeptide(L)'
;MLPKKIGWPVLILLVFFDAFITIQAGSESNPLWRPLAEKFGLNFLWAAALIVLAIFFAATKIFGRIVEKTEHFSRGEEFILTNLVIVFATYDLYIAFLVPRIGYLGTSTHYAIIPVLFIPILAYNVFVELQKRKSLKQI
;
A
#
# COMPACT_ATOMS: atom_id res chain seq x y z
N MET A 1 13.33 7.56 -1.37
CA MET A 1 11.90 7.93 -1.31
C MET A 1 11.45 8.41 -2.67
N LEU A 2 10.33 7.88 -3.15
CA LEU A 2 9.72 8.25 -4.42
C LEU A 2 9.26 9.72 -4.39
N PRO A 3 9.56 10.53 -5.41
CA PRO A 3 8.99 11.86 -5.55
C PRO A 3 7.47 11.79 -5.68
N LYS A 4 6.72 12.74 -5.08
CA LYS A 4 5.25 12.79 -5.18
C LYS A 4 4.72 12.70 -6.61
N LYS A 5 5.40 13.36 -7.55
CA LYS A 5 5.06 13.37 -8.98
C LYS A 5 5.11 11.98 -9.63
N ILE A 6 5.85 11.03 -9.06
CA ILE A 6 5.99 9.66 -9.56
C ILE A 6 5.20 8.70 -8.67
N GLY A 7 5.29 8.84 -7.34
CA GLY A 7 4.62 7.95 -6.40
C GLY A 7 3.10 7.93 -6.56
N TRP A 8 2.47 9.09 -6.84
CA TRP A 8 1.02 9.15 -7.05
C TRP A 8 0.57 8.41 -8.32
N PRO A 9 1.13 8.69 -9.51
CA PRO A 9 0.80 7.90 -10.70
C PRO A 9 1.02 6.39 -10.52
N VAL A 10 2.11 5.99 -9.87
CA VAL A 10 2.39 4.57 -9.60
C VAL A 10 1.33 3.98 -8.66
N LEU A 11 0.99 4.66 -7.56
CA LEU A 11 -0.03 4.19 -6.63
C LEU A 11 -1.41 4.09 -7.29
N ILE A 12 -1.78 5.06 -8.14
CA ILE A 12 -3.02 5.03 -8.92
C ILE A 12 -3.04 3.77 -9.79
N LEU A 13 -1.98 3.53 -10.56
CA LEU A 13 -1.89 2.35 -11.42
C LEU A 13 -2.02 1.06 -10.62
N LEU A 14 -1.35 0.94 -9.46
CA LEU A 14 -1.43 -0.24 -8.60
C LEU A 14 -2.85 -0.47 -8.06
N VAL A 15 -3.49 0.56 -7.49
CA VAL A 15 -4.85 0.43 -6.95
C VAL A 15 -5.86 0.02 -8.03
N PHE A 16 -5.75 0.58 -9.24
CA PHE A 16 -6.61 0.20 -10.36
C PHE A 16 -6.27 -1.19 -10.92
N PHE A 17 -5.00 -1.56 -10.93
CA PHE A 17 -4.55 -2.89 -11.34
C PHE A 17 -5.08 -3.97 -10.39
N ASP A 18 -5.07 -3.72 -9.08
CA ASP A 18 -5.63 -4.62 -8.06
C ASP A 18 -7.14 -4.82 -8.23
N ALA A 19 -7.88 -3.72 -8.44
CA ALA A 19 -9.30 -3.78 -8.74
C ALA A 19 -9.58 -4.55 -10.05
N PHE A 20 -8.76 -4.32 -11.09
CA PHE A 20 -8.86 -5.04 -12.36
C PHE A 20 -8.64 -6.54 -12.20
N ILE A 21 -7.58 -6.96 -11.50
CA ILE A 21 -7.31 -8.39 -11.24
C ILE A 21 -8.49 -9.04 -10.52
N THR A 22 -9.04 -8.36 -9.53
CA THR A 22 -10.19 -8.87 -8.75
C THR A 22 -11.44 -9.03 -9.62
N ILE A 23 -11.71 -8.08 -10.51
CA ILE A 23 -12.83 -8.18 -11.45
C ILE A 23 -12.65 -9.40 -12.36
N GLN A 24 -11.44 -9.66 -12.85
CA GLN A 24 -11.15 -10.76 -13.75
C GLN A 24 -11.18 -12.13 -13.07
N ALA A 25 -10.72 -12.22 -11.83
CA ALA A 25 -10.64 -13.47 -11.09
C ALA A 25 -11.93 -13.83 -10.32
N GLY A 26 -12.92 -12.91 -10.28
CA GLY A 26 -14.11 -13.05 -9.46
C GLY A 26 -13.81 -12.71 -8.00
N SER A 27 -14.83 -12.30 -7.24
CA SER A 27 -14.72 -11.71 -5.89
C SER A 27 -13.98 -12.58 -4.85
N GLU A 28 -13.70 -13.84 -5.15
CA GLU A 28 -12.99 -14.77 -4.26
C GLU A 28 -11.47 -14.52 -4.19
N SER A 29 -10.90 -13.81 -5.17
CA SER A 29 -9.45 -13.67 -5.31
C SER A 29 -8.81 -12.55 -4.50
N ASN A 30 -9.60 -11.63 -3.92
CA ASN A 30 -9.05 -10.50 -3.18
C ASN A 30 -9.89 -10.13 -1.94
N PRO A 31 -9.36 -10.33 -0.71
CA PRO A 31 -10.07 -10.05 0.53
C PRO A 31 -10.35 -8.57 0.79
N LEU A 32 -9.60 -7.62 0.21
CA LEU A 32 -9.90 -6.20 0.34
C LEU A 32 -11.20 -5.84 -0.38
N TRP A 33 -11.35 -6.34 -1.60
CA TRP A 33 -12.46 -5.99 -2.47
C TRP A 33 -13.67 -6.90 -2.28
N ARG A 34 -13.47 -8.13 -1.78
CA ARG A 34 -14.53 -9.12 -1.63
C ARG A 34 -15.79 -8.59 -0.92
N PRO A 35 -15.72 -7.94 0.26
CA PRO A 35 -16.91 -7.42 0.93
C PRO A 35 -17.65 -6.36 0.11
N LEU A 36 -16.90 -5.56 -0.65
CA LEU A 36 -17.45 -4.51 -1.51
C LEU A 36 -18.09 -5.12 -2.77
N ALA A 37 -17.44 -6.10 -3.37
CA ALA A 37 -17.92 -6.84 -4.53
C ALA A 37 -19.20 -7.63 -4.21
N GLU A 38 -19.25 -8.32 -3.06
CA GLU A 38 -20.42 -9.07 -2.62
C GLU A 38 -21.61 -8.15 -2.31
N LYS A 39 -21.36 -6.94 -1.78
CA LYS A 39 -22.41 -6.00 -1.38
C LYS A 39 -22.91 -5.10 -2.52
N PHE A 40 -22.04 -4.68 -3.42
CA PHE A 40 -22.34 -3.65 -4.44
C PHE A 40 -22.10 -4.13 -5.88
N GLY A 41 -21.62 -5.37 -6.06
CA GLY A 41 -21.27 -5.95 -7.36
C GLY A 41 -19.84 -5.65 -7.81
N LEU A 42 -19.31 -6.48 -8.72
CA LEU A 42 -17.94 -6.37 -9.23
C LEU A 42 -17.66 -5.03 -9.95
N ASN A 43 -18.66 -4.48 -10.66
CA ASN A 43 -18.49 -3.21 -11.37
C ASN A 43 -18.29 -2.01 -10.42
N PHE A 44 -18.74 -2.11 -9.16
CA PHE A 44 -18.53 -1.07 -8.16
C PHE A 44 -17.04 -0.93 -7.77
N LEU A 45 -16.23 -1.96 -8.00
CA LEU A 45 -14.80 -1.94 -7.63
C LEU A 45 -14.02 -0.82 -8.31
N TRP A 46 -14.41 -0.39 -9.52
CA TRP A 46 -13.82 0.78 -10.18
C TRP A 46 -14.07 2.08 -9.43
N ALA A 47 -15.29 2.27 -8.91
CA ALA A 47 -15.62 3.44 -8.09
C ALA A 47 -14.96 3.34 -6.71
N ALA A 48 -14.90 2.13 -6.15
CA ALA A 48 -14.25 1.88 -4.88
C ALA A 48 -12.72 2.14 -4.95
N ALA A 49 -12.05 1.88 -6.07
CA ALA A 49 -10.66 2.28 -6.33
C ALA A 49 -10.44 3.79 -6.16
N LEU A 50 -11.36 4.62 -6.67
CA LEU A 50 -11.29 6.08 -6.48
C LEU A 50 -11.43 6.48 -5.01
N ILE A 51 -12.33 5.81 -4.27
CA ILE A 51 -12.52 6.05 -2.83
C ILE A 51 -11.25 5.67 -2.05
N VAL A 52 -10.65 4.53 -2.36
CA VAL A 52 -9.38 4.08 -1.76
C VAL A 52 -8.27 5.10 -2.02
N LEU A 53 -8.16 5.63 -3.24
CA LEU A 53 -7.18 6.67 -3.57
C LEU A 53 -7.40 7.95 -2.77
N ALA A 54 -8.65 8.37 -2.57
CA ALA A 54 -8.98 9.52 -1.73
C ALA A 54 -8.58 9.30 -0.26
N ILE A 55 -8.82 8.10 0.26
CA ILE A 55 -8.39 7.69 1.60
C ILE A 55 -6.85 7.73 1.70
N PHE A 56 -6.13 7.19 0.71
CA PHE A 56 -4.67 7.22 0.69
C PHE A 56 -4.11 8.63 0.57
N PHE A 57 -4.77 9.51 -0.17
CA PHE A 57 -4.40 10.92 -0.22
C PHE A 57 -4.49 11.58 1.16
N ALA A 58 -5.62 11.40 1.85
CA ALA A 58 -5.80 11.90 3.20
C ALA A 58 -4.79 11.28 4.19
N ALA A 59 -4.59 9.96 4.14
CA ALA A 59 -3.64 9.24 4.98
C ALA A 59 -2.20 9.74 4.77
N THR A 60 -1.78 9.92 3.52
CA THR A 60 -0.44 10.44 3.18
C THR A 60 -0.24 11.84 3.76
N LYS A 61 -1.26 12.69 3.70
CA LYS A 61 -1.22 14.04 4.29
C LYS A 61 -1.15 14.02 5.82
N ILE A 62 -2.00 13.22 6.46
CA ILE A 62 -2.08 13.15 7.92
C ILE A 62 -0.81 12.52 8.49
N PHE A 63 -0.45 11.32 8.04
CA PHE A 63 0.72 10.61 8.55
C PHE A 63 2.03 11.28 8.11
N GLY A 64 2.09 11.88 6.92
CA GLY A 64 3.26 12.64 6.49
C GLY A 64 3.56 13.80 7.44
N ARG A 65 2.54 14.56 7.84
CA ARG A 65 2.67 15.62 8.85
C ARG A 65 3.07 15.09 10.23
N ILE A 66 2.55 13.92 10.64
CA ILE A 66 2.95 13.30 11.91
C ILE A 66 4.44 12.95 11.87
N VAL A 67 4.89 12.27 10.83
CA VAL A 67 6.30 11.90 10.63
C VAL A 67 7.20 13.12 10.58
N GLU A 68 6.79 14.18 9.86
CA GLU A 68 7.51 15.46 9.83
C GLU A 68 7.70 16.06 11.23
N LYS A 69 6.67 15.98 12.07
CA LYS A 69 6.68 16.50 13.45
C LYS A 69 7.49 15.63 14.42
N THR A 70 7.40 14.31 14.32
CA THR A 70 8.05 13.39 15.28
C THR A 70 9.51 13.14 14.94
N GLU A 71 9.85 13.04 13.67
CA GLU A 71 11.19 12.65 13.20
C GLU A 71 12.04 13.84 12.72
N HIS A 72 11.49 15.07 12.77
CA HIS A 72 12.09 16.27 12.20
C HIS A 72 12.56 16.05 10.74
N PHE A 73 11.70 15.43 9.94
CA PHE A 73 12.03 14.99 8.58
C PHE A 73 11.12 15.66 7.55
N SER A 74 11.64 16.54 6.71
CA SER A 74 10.86 17.43 5.82
C SER A 74 10.19 16.77 4.61
N ARG A 75 10.20 15.44 4.50
CA ARG A 75 9.62 14.69 3.37
C ARG A 75 8.70 13.56 3.85
N GLY A 76 7.96 13.80 4.92
CA GLY A 76 7.11 12.80 5.55
C GLY A 76 6.02 12.28 4.60
N GLU A 77 5.46 13.16 3.76
CA GLU A 77 4.50 12.74 2.72
C GLU A 77 5.14 11.77 1.71
N GLU A 78 6.33 12.07 1.17
CA GLU A 78 7.04 11.18 0.25
C GLU A 78 7.38 9.84 0.91
N PHE A 79 7.71 9.86 2.20
CA PHE A 79 7.97 8.64 2.98
C PHE A 79 6.71 7.76 3.01
N ILE A 80 5.57 8.29 3.46
CA ILE A 80 4.33 7.53 3.55
C ILE A 80 3.87 7.04 2.17
N LEU A 81 3.95 7.89 1.15
CA LEU A 81 3.62 7.52 -0.23
C LEU A 81 4.50 6.39 -0.76
N THR A 82 5.81 6.44 -0.47
CA THR A 82 6.74 5.37 -0.86
C THR A 82 6.36 4.05 -0.19
N ASN A 83 6.01 4.08 1.09
CA ASN A 83 5.57 2.88 1.82
C ASN A 83 4.27 2.32 1.23
N LEU A 84 3.28 3.18 0.94
CA LEU A 84 2.02 2.77 0.30
C LEU A 84 2.27 2.08 -1.05
N VAL A 85 3.12 2.67 -1.90
CA VAL A 85 3.48 2.09 -3.19
C VAL A 85 4.11 0.70 -3.04
N ILE A 86 5.06 0.54 -2.11
CA ILE A 86 5.74 -0.74 -1.90
C ILE A 86 4.75 -1.79 -1.40
N VAL A 87 3.90 -1.44 -0.43
CA VAL A 87 2.91 -2.37 0.12
C VAL A 87 1.93 -2.81 -0.96
N PHE A 88 1.38 -1.88 -1.74
CA PHE A 88 0.46 -2.21 -2.83
C PHE A 88 1.13 -3.03 -3.93
N ALA A 89 2.32 -2.64 -4.37
CA ALA A 89 3.05 -3.43 -5.37
C ALA A 89 3.34 -4.86 -4.88
N THR A 90 3.71 -5.02 -3.61
CA THR A 90 3.96 -6.35 -3.02
C THR A 90 2.67 -7.15 -2.91
N TYR A 91 1.56 -6.51 -2.53
CA TYR A 91 0.26 -7.13 -2.43
C TYR A 91 -0.27 -7.56 -3.80
N ASP A 92 -0.22 -6.69 -4.80
CA ASP A 92 -0.63 -6.96 -6.18
C ASP A 92 0.19 -8.13 -6.76
N LEU A 93 1.51 -8.14 -6.53
CA LEU A 93 2.36 -9.26 -6.94
C LEU A 93 1.96 -10.57 -6.23
N TYR A 94 1.64 -10.51 -4.94
CA TYR A 94 1.16 -11.66 -4.18
C TYR A 94 -0.17 -12.20 -4.74
N ILE A 95 -1.16 -11.34 -4.92
CA ILE A 95 -2.49 -11.74 -5.44
C ILE A 95 -2.39 -12.20 -6.90
N ALA A 96 -1.62 -11.52 -7.75
CA ALA A 96 -1.55 -11.84 -9.18
C ALA A 96 -0.68 -13.06 -9.48
N PHE A 97 0.42 -13.27 -8.75
CA PHE A 97 1.41 -14.31 -9.08
C PHE A 97 1.45 -15.47 -8.10
N LEU A 98 1.27 -15.23 -6.80
CA LEU A 98 1.40 -16.29 -5.79
C LEU A 98 0.07 -16.99 -5.55
N VAL A 99 -1.02 -16.26 -5.31
CA VAL A 99 -2.34 -16.85 -5.01
C VAL A 99 -2.82 -17.86 -6.07
N PRO A 100 -2.71 -17.60 -7.39
CA PRO A 100 -3.16 -18.57 -8.39
C PRO A 100 -2.31 -19.85 -8.46
N ARG A 101 -1.07 -19.83 -7.95
CA ARG A 101 -0.12 -20.95 -8.04
C ARG A 101 -0.08 -21.82 -6.79
N ILE A 102 -0.19 -21.21 -5.62
CA ILE A 102 -0.01 -21.88 -4.33
C ILE A 102 -1.23 -21.72 -3.40
N GLY A 103 -2.31 -21.10 -3.88
CA GLY A 103 -3.43 -20.69 -3.04
C GLY A 103 -3.05 -19.56 -2.09
N TYR A 104 -3.96 -19.20 -1.19
CA TYR A 104 -3.59 -18.31 -0.09
C TYR A 104 -2.67 -19.05 0.88
N LEU A 105 -1.55 -18.43 1.23
CA LEU A 105 -0.63 -18.95 2.24
C LEU A 105 -1.27 -18.92 3.63
N GLY A 106 -2.10 -19.93 3.92
CA GLY A 106 -2.26 -20.51 5.25
C GLY A 106 -2.93 -19.69 6.36
N THR A 107 -3.53 -18.52 6.10
CA THR A 107 -4.39 -17.86 7.11
C THR A 107 -5.81 -17.72 6.59
N SER A 108 -6.74 -18.40 7.25
CA SER A 108 -8.19 -18.19 7.10
C SER A 108 -8.59 -16.72 7.30
N THR A 109 -7.74 -15.93 7.94
CA THR A 109 -7.79 -14.47 8.07
C THR A 109 -6.98 -13.77 6.96
N HIS A 110 -7.55 -13.78 5.76
CA HIS A 110 -7.07 -13.11 4.56
C HIS A 110 -6.79 -11.59 4.73
N TYR A 111 -7.32 -10.97 5.79
CA TYR A 111 -7.13 -9.56 6.16
C TYR A 111 -5.80 -9.25 6.88
N ALA A 112 -5.04 -10.26 7.32
CA ALA A 112 -3.82 -10.07 8.11
C ALA A 112 -2.58 -9.70 7.28
N ILE A 113 -2.59 -9.93 5.96
CA ILE A 113 -1.40 -9.77 5.10
C ILE A 113 -1.01 -8.29 4.94
N ILE A 114 -1.96 -7.38 4.86
CA ILE A 114 -1.66 -5.95 4.62
C ILE A 114 -0.99 -5.29 5.84
N PRO A 115 -1.47 -5.50 7.09
CA PRO A 115 -0.74 -5.09 8.28
C PRO A 115 0.65 -5.73 8.41
N VAL A 116 0.79 -7.01 8.05
CA VAL A 116 2.05 -7.77 8.12
C VAL A 116 3.07 -7.28 7.09
N LEU A 117 2.64 -6.73 5.96
CA LEU A 117 3.55 -6.06 5.00
C LEU A 117 3.86 -4.63 5.43
N PHE A 118 2.90 -3.92 6.04
CA PHE A 118 3.08 -2.54 6.51
C PHE A 118 4.18 -2.41 7.57
N ILE A 119 4.18 -3.30 8.57
CA ILE A 119 5.04 -3.17 9.76
C ILE A 119 6.55 -3.34 9.42
N PRO A 120 7.00 -4.37 8.68
CA PRO A 120 8.41 -4.54 8.32
C PRO A 120 8.92 -3.46 7.38
N ILE A 121 8.07 -2.99 6.45
CA ILE A 121 8.45 -1.96 5.48
C ILE A 121 8.60 -0.61 6.17
N LEU A 122 7.68 -0.23 7.07
CA LEU A 122 7.84 0.95 7.91
C LEU A 122 9.08 0.84 8.80
N ALA A 123 9.28 -0.31 9.46
CA ALA A 123 10.43 -0.53 10.34
C ALA A 123 11.76 -0.43 9.57
N TYR A 124 11.85 -1.02 8.38
CA TYR A 124 13.04 -0.94 7.53
C TYR A 124 13.31 0.48 7.04
N ASN A 125 12.27 1.19 6.59
CA ASN A 125 12.44 2.54 6.08
C ASN A 125 12.84 3.53 7.20
N VAL A 126 12.30 3.38 8.42
CA VAL A 126 12.76 4.13 9.60
C VAL A 126 14.20 3.79 9.93
N PHE A 127 14.57 2.50 9.94
CA PHE A 127 15.94 2.06 10.24
C PHE A 127 16.98 2.64 9.27
N VAL A 128 16.71 2.62 7.96
CA VAL A 128 17.61 3.16 6.94
C VAL A 128 17.78 4.68 7.06
N GLU A 129 16.70 5.40 7.38
CA GLU A 129 16.76 6.86 7.53
C GLU A 129 17.55 7.26 8.79
N LEU A 130 17.39 6.51 9.89
CA LEU A 130 18.18 6.68 11.12
C LEU A 130 19.68 6.40 10.90
N GLN A 131 20.01 5.39 10.11
CA GLN A 131 21.39 5.07 9.73
C GLN A 131 22.05 6.22 8.94
N LYS A 132 21.35 6.77 7.95
CA LYS A 132 21.86 7.92 7.17
C LYS A 132 22.15 9.14 8.05
N ARG A 133 21.26 9.46 8.99
CA ARG A 133 21.47 10.58 9.93
C ARG A 133 22.68 10.39 10.85
N LYS A 134 22.96 9.16 11.29
CA LYS A 134 24.16 8.87 12.10
C LYS A 134 25.44 9.11 11.30
N SER A 135 25.48 8.67 10.03
CA SER A 135 26.66 8.87 9.17
C SER A 135 26.97 10.35 8.90
N LEU A 136 25.94 11.20 8.76
CA LEU A 136 26.09 12.64 8.50
C LEU A 136 26.53 13.47 9.72
N LYS A 137 26.38 12.93 10.94
CA LYS A 137 26.85 13.58 12.19
C LYS A 137 28.29 13.20 12.56
N GLN A 138 28.90 12.27 11.84
CA GLN A 138 30.28 11.81 12.07
C GLN A 138 31.30 12.46 11.12
N ILE A 139 30.85 13.37 10.25
CA ILE A 139 31.66 14.26 9.41
C ILE A 139 31.53 15.67 9.99
#